data_AF-A0A0G1FIZ0-F1
#
_entry.id   AF-A0A0G1FIZ0-F1
#
_cell.length_a   1.000
_cell.length_b   1.000
_cell.length_c   1.000
_cell.angle_alpha   90.00
_cell.angle_beta   90.00
_cell.angle_gamma   90.00
#
_symmetry.space_group_name_H-M   'P 1'
#
loop_
_entity.id
_entity.type
_entity.pdbx_description
1 polymer ?
#
loop_
_entity_poly.entity_id
_entity_poly.type
_entity_poly.pdbx_seq_one_letter_code
_entity_poly.pdbx_strand_id
1 'polypeptide(L)'
;MLYPLIQALGKWGSIVLLVALVVGGILILFETSLAELAAKIVDPFRRIWSAFGKIHTIKPTQINYNGKPLSSTASQVNEPNLVGAETKPFDRRPLASSALAETDKVQLPLLEIKKTRAPKVEIPMELLSVYDGEPTAGDIEANQEKIQKTLQNFGIEVEMGSVNVGPTVTQYTLKPAEGVKLVSITALSNDLALALAAHPIRIEAPIPGQALVGIEVPNKTVATVALREMLTSTEFKSRRSNLTVAIGKDVAGRSVVADIDRMPHLLIAGATGTGKSVCINGIILSLLYTNSADELKFIIVDPKRVELASYNDMPYLLTPVITDVPKTINALKWVVGEMDRRYQVLSAAGKRNLAAYNQTATETMPYILVIIDELAD
;
A
#
# COMPACT_ATOMS: atom_id res chain seq x y z
N MET A 1 11.50 -19.10 -32.11
CA MET A 1 11.87 -18.98 -33.55
C MET A 1 13.23 -18.32 -33.83
N LEU A 2 13.94 -17.70 -32.86
CA LEU A 2 15.25 -17.07 -33.13
C LEU A 2 16.47 -18.02 -33.18
N TYR A 3 16.36 -19.22 -32.61
CA TYR A 3 17.50 -20.14 -32.44
C TYR A 3 18.21 -20.52 -33.76
N PRO A 4 17.52 -20.89 -34.86
CA PRO A 4 18.21 -21.18 -36.13
C PRO A 4 18.84 -19.93 -36.78
N LEU A 5 18.25 -18.74 -36.57
CA LEU A 5 18.73 -17.49 -37.15
C LEU A 5 20.04 -17.02 -36.50
N ILE A 6 20.16 -17.22 -35.18
CA ILE A 6 21.37 -16.87 -34.41
C ILE A 6 22.55 -17.77 -34.79
N GLN A 7 22.31 -19.05 -35.14
CA GLN A 7 23.37 -19.95 -35.59
C GLN A 7 23.92 -19.60 -36.98
N ALA A 8 23.09 -19.07 -37.88
CA ALA A 8 23.50 -18.74 -39.24
C ALA A 8 24.17 -17.35 -39.37
N LEU A 9 23.68 -16.34 -38.65
CA LEU A 9 24.06 -14.93 -38.84
C LEU A 9 24.72 -14.29 -37.61
N GLY A 10 24.84 -15.04 -36.51
CA GLY A 10 25.27 -14.52 -35.22
C GLY A 10 24.20 -13.64 -34.56
N LYS A 11 24.39 -13.33 -33.26
CA LYS A 11 23.43 -12.56 -32.46
C LYS A 11 23.11 -11.20 -33.09
N TRP A 12 24.13 -10.46 -33.54
CA TRP A 12 23.94 -9.13 -34.13
C TRP A 12 23.28 -9.18 -35.51
N GLY A 13 23.67 -10.12 -36.38
CA GLY A 13 23.04 -10.29 -37.70
C GLY A 13 21.56 -10.68 -37.59
N SER A 14 21.22 -11.53 -36.62
CA SER A 14 19.84 -11.93 -36.37
C SER A 14 18.95 -10.76 -35.91
N ILE A 15 19.49 -9.84 -35.10
CA ILE A 15 18.76 -8.64 -34.64
C ILE A 15 18.51 -7.68 -35.80
N VAL A 16 19.52 -7.42 -36.64
CA VAL A 16 19.39 -6.53 -37.80
C VAL A 16 18.35 -7.05 -38.78
N LEU A 17 18.37 -8.36 -39.08
CA LEU A 17 17.39 -8.97 -39.98
C LEU A 17 15.96 -8.86 -39.44
N LEU A 18 15.79 -9.06 -38.14
CA LEU A 18 14.48 -9.03 -37.49
C LEU A 18 13.90 -7.60 -37.48
N VAL A 19 14.75 -6.61 -37.20
CA VAL A 19 14.37 -5.19 -37.31
C VAL A 19 13.98 -4.84 -38.75
N ALA A 20 14.74 -5.29 -39.75
CA ALA A 20 14.42 -5.05 -41.15
C ALA A 20 13.08 -5.68 -41.57
N LEU A 21 12.77 -6.90 -41.13
CA LEU A 21 11.50 -7.57 -41.40
C LEU A 21 10.32 -6.88 -40.71
N VAL A 22 10.49 -6.40 -39.47
CA VAL A 22 9.44 -5.65 -38.76
C VAL A 22 9.17 -4.31 -39.44
N VAL A 23 10.22 -3.58 -39.83
CA VAL A 23 10.07 -2.32 -40.56
C VAL A 23 9.41 -2.56 -41.92
N GLY A 24 9.84 -3.58 -42.66
CA GLY A 24 9.20 -3.98 -43.91
C GLY A 24 7.72 -4.35 -43.74
N GLY A 25 7.38 -5.08 -42.69
CA GLY A 25 6.01 -5.44 -42.35
C GLY A 25 5.15 -4.21 -42.03
N ILE A 26 5.68 -3.26 -41.26
CA ILE A 26 4.97 -2.01 -40.95
C ILE A 26 4.75 -1.17 -42.22
N LEU A 27 5.73 -1.09 -43.12
CA LEU A 27 5.59 -0.34 -44.37
C LEU A 27 4.50 -0.93 -45.28
N ILE A 28 4.41 -2.26 -45.35
CA ILE A 28 3.35 -2.95 -46.11
C ILE A 28 2.00 -2.78 -45.43
N LEU A 29 1.91 -2.96 -44.11
CA LEU A 29 0.65 -2.92 -43.38
C LEU A 29 -0.02 -1.53 -43.43
N PHE A 30 0.79 -0.46 -43.52
CA PHE A 30 0.31 0.91 -43.51
C PHE A 30 0.35 1.59 -44.89
N GLU A 31 0.75 0.89 -45.96
CA GLU A 31 0.98 1.46 -47.31
C GLU A 31 1.77 2.79 -47.28
N THR A 32 2.66 2.96 -46.31
CA THR A 32 3.36 4.23 -46.06
C THR A 32 4.77 4.21 -46.65
N SER A 33 5.23 5.35 -47.14
CA SER A 33 6.59 5.48 -47.67
C SER A 33 7.62 5.60 -46.53
N LEU A 34 8.84 5.11 -46.77
CA LEU A 34 9.94 5.14 -45.80
C LEU A 34 10.27 6.56 -45.31
N ALA A 35 10.03 7.57 -46.16
CA ALA A 35 10.23 8.98 -45.85
C ALA A 35 9.22 9.51 -44.80
N GLU A 36 7.95 9.07 -44.86
CA GLU A 36 6.92 9.48 -43.90
C GLU A 36 7.11 8.83 -42.52
N LEU A 37 7.58 7.59 -42.49
CA LEU A 37 7.91 6.90 -41.24
C LEU A 37 9.11 7.54 -40.55
N ALA A 38 10.15 7.92 -41.32
CA ALA A 38 11.31 8.61 -40.79
C ALA A 38 10.93 9.99 -40.22
N ALA A 39 10.07 10.76 -40.90
CA ALA A 39 9.60 12.06 -40.39
C ALA A 39 8.85 11.92 -39.05
N LYS A 40 7.95 10.92 -38.93
CA LYS A 40 7.18 10.67 -37.70
C LYS A 40 8.05 10.21 -36.51
N ILE A 41 9.21 9.59 -36.75
CA ILE A 41 10.11 9.12 -35.69
C ILE A 41 11.18 10.17 -35.34
N VAL A 42 11.74 10.86 -36.33
CA VAL A 42 12.86 11.79 -36.15
C VAL A 42 12.40 13.13 -35.55
N ASP A 43 11.24 13.65 -35.94
CA ASP A 43 10.72 14.93 -35.43
C ASP A 43 10.44 14.96 -33.91
N PRO A 44 9.78 13.96 -33.30
CA PRO A 44 9.61 13.93 -31.84
C PRO A 44 10.95 13.71 -31.12
N PHE A 45 11.86 12.92 -31.68
CA PHE A 45 13.17 12.65 -31.08
C PHE A 45 14.06 13.90 -31.05
N ARG A 46 14.03 14.71 -32.12
CA ARG A 46 14.74 16.00 -32.20
C ARG A 46 14.18 17.02 -31.22
N ARG A 47 12.86 17.02 -30.96
CA ARG A 47 12.22 17.87 -29.93
C ARG A 47 12.65 17.49 -28.51
N ILE A 48 12.71 16.21 -28.20
CA ILE A 48 13.19 15.71 -26.90
C ILE A 48 14.67 16.06 -26.67
N TRP A 49 15.51 15.92 -27.70
CA TRP A 49 16.94 16.28 -27.61
C TRP A 49 17.16 17.79 -27.40
N SER A 50 16.32 18.64 -28.03
CA SER A 50 16.38 20.09 -27.85
C SER A 50 15.98 20.56 -26.44
N ALA A 51 15.18 19.76 -25.71
CA ALA A 51 14.81 20.02 -24.33
C ALA A 51 15.93 19.68 -23.33
N PHE A 52 16.79 18.70 -23.65
CA PHE A 52 17.96 18.34 -22.84
C PHE A 52 19.11 19.35 -22.95
N GLY A 53 19.23 20.08 -24.07
CA GLY A 53 20.27 21.10 -24.28
C GLY A 53 20.08 22.43 -23.53
N LYS A 54 19.01 22.60 -22.72
CA LYS A 54 18.71 23.85 -21.98
C LYS A 54 18.83 23.75 -20.46
N ILE A 55 19.34 22.64 -19.93
CA ILE A 55 19.67 22.51 -18.50
C ILE A 55 21.18 22.68 -18.34
N HIS A 56 21.66 23.94 -18.31
CA HIS A 56 22.89 24.39 -17.63
C HIS A 56 23.11 25.89 -17.92
N THR A 57 22.77 26.75 -16.95
CA THR A 57 23.41 28.06 -16.70
C THR A 57 22.83 28.65 -15.41
N ILE A 58 23.34 28.19 -14.26
CA ILE A 58 23.23 28.96 -13.01
C ILE A 58 24.51 29.80 -12.94
N LYS A 59 24.39 31.13 -13.01
CA LYS A 59 25.50 32.07 -12.81
C LYS A 59 25.93 32.05 -11.32
N PRO A 60 27.23 32.02 -10.99
CA PRO A 60 27.69 32.10 -9.62
C PRO A 60 27.59 33.53 -9.10
N THR A 61 26.84 33.75 -8.03
CA THR A 61 26.83 35.01 -7.28
C THR A 61 28.05 35.03 -6.36
N GLN A 62 28.92 36.02 -6.53
CA GLN A 62 30.10 36.22 -5.67
C GLN A 62 29.67 36.72 -4.29
N ILE A 63 30.12 36.05 -3.24
CA ILE A 63 29.98 36.50 -1.85
C ILE A 63 31.32 37.08 -1.41
N ASN A 64 31.31 38.35 -1.01
CA ASN A 64 32.47 39.10 -0.53
C ASN A 64 32.59 38.94 1.00
N TYR A 65 33.71 38.38 1.47
CA TYR A 65 34.00 38.22 2.91
C TYR A 65 34.94 39.33 3.37
N ASN A 66 34.41 40.30 4.12
CA ASN A 66 35.23 41.20 4.94
C ASN A 66 35.01 40.84 6.42
N GLY A 67 36.05 40.28 7.05
CA GLY A 67 36.03 39.86 8.44
C GLY A 67 36.23 41.01 9.44
N LYS A 68 35.64 40.86 10.63
CA LYS A 68 36.14 41.34 11.93
C LYS A 68 35.75 40.32 13.03
N PRO A 69 36.57 40.12 14.08
CA PRO A 69 36.59 38.91 14.89
C PRO A 69 35.66 38.93 16.11
N LEU A 70 35.42 37.73 16.66
CA LEU A 70 34.59 37.41 17.82
C LEU A 70 34.95 38.16 19.11
N SER A 71 33.93 38.48 19.91
CA SER A 71 34.06 38.64 21.37
C SER A 71 32.78 38.14 22.07
N SER A 72 33.01 37.19 22.97
CA SER A 72 32.27 36.77 24.17
C SER A 72 31.00 37.53 24.57
N THR A 73 29.92 36.81 24.94
CA THR A 73 29.55 36.49 26.34
C THR A 73 28.24 35.70 26.35
N ALA A 74 28.15 34.71 27.25
CA ALA A 74 26.97 33.90 27.51
C ALA A 74 25.74 34.72 27.92
N SER A 75 24.54 34.30 27.50
CA SER A 75 23.35 34.14 28.35
C SER A 75 22.06 33.97 27.52
N GLN A 76 21.24 33.00 27.97
CA GLN A 76 19.78 32.90 27.82
C GLN A 76 19.21 32.61 26.42
N VAL A 77 18.81 31.35 26.27
CA VAL A 77 17.79 30.91 25.29
C VAL A 77 16.45 31.51 25.70
N ASN A 78 15.99 32.49 24.92
CA ASN A 78 14.59 32.90 24.84
C ASN A 78 14.12 32.70 23.40
N GLU A 79 12.93 32.09 23.26
CA GLU A 79 12.24 31.87 21.99
C GLU A 79 12.17 33.14 21.14
N PRO A 80 12.41 33.09 19.82
CA PRO A 80 11.96 34.12 18.92
C PRO A 80 10.56 33.80 18.38
N ASN A 81 9.64 34.67 18.76
CA ASN A 81 8.41 35.02 18.05
C ASN A 81 8.59 34.95 16.52
N LEU A 82 7.78 34.12 15.86
CA LEU A 82 7.58 34.19 14.42
C LEU A 82 6.63 35.34 14.11
N VAL A 83 7.22 36.49 13.79
CA VAL A 83 6.58 37.60 13.11
C VAL A 83 6.09 37.13 11.74
N GLY A 84 4.89 37.58 11.38
CA GLY A 84 4.06 37.09 10.28
C GLY A 84 4.75 36.95 8.93
N ALA A 85 4.64 35.74 8.38
CA ALA A 85 4.68 35.54 6.93
C ALA A 85 3.23 35.60 6.43
N GLU A 86 2.88 36.70 5.76
CA GLU A 86 1.67 36.78 4.96
C GLU A 86 1.70 35.67 3.89
N THR A 87 0.87 34.65 4.09
CA THR A 87 0.58 33.67 3.05
C THR A 87 -0.27 34.35 1.99
N LYS A 88 0.30 34.58 0.80
CA LYS A 88 -0.45 34.98 -0.39
C LYS A 88 -1.62 33.99 -0.63
N PRO A 89 -2.82 34.47 -0.95
CA PRO A 89 -3.94 33.59 -1.24
C PRO A 89 -3.62 32.69 -2.44
N PHE A 90 -3.98 31.42 -2.32
CA PHE A 90 -3.91 30.46 -3.41
C PHE A 90 -4.94 30.87 -4.47
N ASP A 91 -4.46 31.39 -5.60
CA ASP A 91 -5.29 31.79 -6.75
C ASP A 91 -6.08 30.59 -7.29
N ARG A 92 -7.33 30.46 -6.86
CA ARG A 92 -8.30 29.56 -7.50
C ARG A 92 -8.79 30.23 -8.77
N ARG A 93 -8.09 30.02 -9.89
CA ARG A 93 -8.74 30.21 -11.19
C ARG A 93 -9.87 29.19 -11.29
N PRO A 94 -11.11 29.62 -11.60
CA PRO A 94 -12.18 28.68 -11.86
C PRO A 94 -11.81 27.91 -13.13
N LEU A 95 -11.74 26.58 -13.04
CA LEU A 95 -11.76 25.73 -14.23
C LEU A 95 -13.07 26.03 -14.95
N ALA A 96 -12.95 26.59 -16.15
CA ALA A 96 -14.06 26.96 -17.00
C ALA A 96 -14.96 25.73 -17.25
N SER A 97 -16.14 25.79 -16.63
CA SER A 97 -17.28 24.90 -16.81
C SER A 97 -17.98 25.21 -18.15
N SER A 98 -17.34 24.92 -19.28
CA SER A 98 -18.01 25.04 -20.59
C SER A 98 -17.31 24.26 -21.70
N ALA A 99 -17.25 22.92 -21.59
CA ALA A 99 -16.96 22.03 -22.74
C ALA A 99 -17.36 20.56 -22.53
N LEU A 100 -18.35 20.28 -21.67
CA LEU A 100 -18.94 18.93 -21.52
C LEU A 100 -20.46 19.07 -21.48
N ALA A 101 -21.02 19.55 -22.59
CA ALA A 101 -22.43 19.43 -22.87
C ALA A 101 -22.56 18.54 -24.12
N GLU A 102 -23.43 17.54 -23.99
CA GLU A 102 -23.92 16.63 -25.03
C GLU A 102 -23.08 15.38 -25.31
N THR A 103 -22.96 14.55 -24.28
CA THR A 103 -23.06 13.09 -24.47
C THR A 103 -24.10 12.55 -23.48
N ASP A 104 -24.99 11.73 -24.02
CA ASP A 104 -26.19 11.13 -23.45
C ASP A 104 -26.40 11.25 -21.93
N LYS A 105 -27.53 11.86 -21.55
CA LYS A 105 -28.12 11.72 -20.21
C LYS A 105 -28.51 10.26 -19.99
N VAL A 106 -27.53 9.41 -19.71
CA VAL A 106 -27.77 8.19 -18.95
C VAL A 106 -28.30 8.67 -17.61
N GLN A 107 -29.60 8.53 -17.41
CA GLN A 107 -30.24 8.79 -16.13
C GLN A 107 -29.79 7.69 -15.18
N LEU A 108 -28.62 7.93 -14.63
CA LEU A 108 -27.91 7.06 -13.72
C LEU A 108 -28.78 6.85 -12.46
N PRO A 109 -29.03 5.61 -12.02
CA PRO A 109 -29.94 5.34 -10.92
C PRO A 109 -29.56 6.13 -9.67
N LEU A 110 -30.53 6.83 -9.08
CA LEU A 110 -30.35 7.52 -7.80
C LEU A 110 -30.00 6.49 -6.73
N LEU A 111 -28.96 6.76 -5.95
CA LEU A 111 -28.63 5.94 -4.79
C LEU A 111 -29.66 6.18 -3.70
N GLU A 112 -30.36 5.13 -3.31
CA GLU A 112 -31.24 5.16 -2.14
C GLU A 112 -30.38 5.16 -0.87
N ILE A 113 -30.22 6.34 -0.26
CA ILE A 113 -29.43 6.48 0.97
C ILE A 113 -30.31 6.23 2.18
N LYS A 114 -30.05 5.12 2.88
CA LYS A 114 -30.75 4.79 4.13
C LYS A 114 -30.25 5.70 5.27
N LYS A 115 -31.15 6.51 5.86
CA LYS A 115 -30.91 7.21 7.13
C LYS A 115 -31.39 6.34 8.29
N THR A 116 -30.64 5.29 8.62
CA THR A 116 -30.90 4.47 9.80
C THR A 116 -30.11 4.99 11.00
N ARG A 117 -30.82 5.29 12.09
CA ARG A 117 -30.23 5.39 13.43
C ARG A 117 -30.46 4.08 14.17
N ALA A 118 -29.39 3.43 14.63
CA ALA A 118 -29.52 2.17 15.37
C ALA A 118 -28.54 2.15 16.56
N PRO A 119 -29.01 1.76 17.75
CA PRO A 119 -28.16 1.67 18.92
C PRO A 119 -27.02 0.68 18.68
N LYS A 120 -25.90 0.88 19.39
CA LYS A 120 -24.77 -0.06 19.34
C LYS A 120 -25.25 -1.45 19.78
N VAL A 121 -25.20 -2.41 18.87
CA VAL A 121 -25.41 -3.81 19.18
C VAL A 121 -24.09 -4.36 19.68
N GLU A 122 -24.05 -4.85 20.92
CA GLU A 122 -22.89 -5.58 21.41
C GLU A 122 -22.86 -6.95 20.76
N ILE A 123 -21.85 -7.17 19.90
CA ILE A 123 -21.65 -8.43 19.20
C ILE A 123 -20.86 -9.37 20.13
N PRO A 124 -21.41 -10.53 20.54
CA PRO A 124 -20.71 -11.47 21.42
C PRO A 124 -19.45 -12.04 20.78
N MET A 125 -18.35 -12.11 21.52
CA MET A 125 -17.07 -12.66 21.05
C MET A 125 -17.17 -14.17 20.76
N GLU A 126 -18.16 -14.84 21.33
CA GLU A 126 -18.47 -16.26 21.14
C GLU A 126 -18.88 -16.59 19.71
N LEU A 127 -19.29 -15.59 18.92
CA LEU A 127 -19.55 -15.76 17.49
C LEU A 127 -18.27 -15.96 16.68
N LEU A 128 -17.10 -15.63 17.23
CA LEU A 128 -15.81 -15.85 16.59
C LEU A 128 -15.13 -17.13 17.12
N SER A 129 -14.63 -17.92 16.18
CA SER A 129 -13.90 -19.15 16.46
C SER A 129 -12.58 -18.91 17.18
N VAL A 130 -12.20 -19.87 18.02
CA VAL A 130 -10.88 -19.97 18.66
C VAL A 130 -10.12 -21.09 17.98
N TYR A 131 -8.81 -20.91 17.79
CA TYR A 131 -7.92 -21.93 17.24
C TYR A 131 -6.71 -22.06 18.16
N ASP A 132 -6.44 -23.27 18.66
CA ASP A 132 -5.39 -23.55 19.66
C ASP A 132 -4.16 -24.24 19.03
N GLY A 133 -3.92 -24.03 17.74
CA GLY A 133 -2.78 -24.63 17.04
C GLY A 133 -1.48 -23.91 17.35
N GLU A 134 -0.51 -24.59 17.96
CA GLU A 134 0.84 -24.05 18.14
C GLU A 134 1.70 -24.27 16.89
N PRO A 135 2.45 -23.24 16.44
CA PRO A 135 3.34 -23.39 15.30
C PRO A 135 4.59 -24.16 15.70
N THR A 136 5.03 -25.10 14.84
CA THR A 136 6.27 -25.84 15.07
C THR A 136 7.26 -25.59 13.94
N ALA A 137 8.40 -24.99 14.29
CA ALA A 137 9.53 -24.72 13.38
C ALA A 137 10.20 -26.01 12.87
N GLY A 138 10.01 -27.12 13.58
CA GLY A 138 10.79 -28.35 13.41
C GLY A 138 12.01 -28.35 14.31
N ASP A 139 13.14 -28.82 13.78
CA ASP A 139 14.40 -28.88 14.50
C ASP A 139 15.18 -27.58 14.29
N ILE A 140 15.10 -26.70 15.30
CA ILE A 140 15.66 -25.34 15.24
C ILE A 140 17.19 -25.39 15.16
N GLU A 141 17.83 -26.23 15.98
CA GLU A 141 19.29 -26.35 16.04
C GLU A 141 19.85 -26.90 14.72
N ALA A 142 19.23 -27.96 14.19
CA ALA A 142 19.64 -28.51 12.90
C ALA A 142 19.45 -27.51 11.75
N ASN A 143 18.39 -26.69 11.79
CA ASN A 143 18.18 -25.65 10.79
C ASN A 143 19.21 -24.51 10.91
N GLN A 144 19.57 -24.08 12.12
CA GLN A 144 20.63 -23.11 12.35
C GLN A 144 21.98 -23.61 11.80
N GLU A 145 22.34 -24.86 12.10
CA GLU A 145 23.57 -25.48 11.59
C GLU A 145 23.57 -25.56 10.07
N LYS A 146 22.46 -25.96 9.45
CA LYS A 146 22.31 -26.00 7.99
C LYS A 146 22.47 -24.62 7.36
N ILE A 147 21.86 -23.58 7.93
CA ILE A 147 21.99 -22.20 7.44
C ILE A 147 23.46 -21.77 7.51
N GLN A 148 24.09 -21.92 8.68
CA GLN A 148 25.47 -21.52 8.90
C GLN A 148 26.43 -22.25 7.95
N LYS A 149 26.30 -23.58 7.87
CA LYS A 149 27.15 -24.42 7.01
C LYS A 149 26.96 -24.10 5.52
N THR A 150 25.73 -23.84 5.09
CA THR A 150 25.44 -23.46 3.70
C THR A 150 26.14 -22.16 3.36
N LEU A 151 25.99 -21.12 4.19
CA LEU A 151 26.65 -19.83 3.97
C LEU A 151 28.19 -19.96 3.98
N GLN A 152 28.75 -20.74 4.91
CA GLN A 152 30.18 -21.03 4.96
C GLN A 152 30.69 -21.73 3.71
N ASN A 153 29.94 -22.68 3.14
CA ASN A 153 30.33 -23.36 1.89
C ASN A 153 30.44 -22.40 0.70
N PHE A 154 29.72 -21.28 0.72
CA PHE A 154 29.83 -20.20 -0.28
C PHE A 154 30.84 -19.11 0.12
N GLY A 155 31.65 -19.35 1.16
CA GLY A 155 32.68 -18.41 1.64
C GLY A 155 32.11 -17.23 2.41
N ILE A 156 30.89 -17.34 2.95
CA ILE A 156 30.26 -16.30 3.75
C ILE A 156 30.28 -16.73 5.22
N GLU A 157 31.17 -16.10 6.00
CA GLU A 157 31.23 -16.30 7.44
C GLU A 157 30.12 -15.51 8.14
N VAL A 158 29.36 -16.22 8.99
CA VAL A 158 28.25 -15.65 9.76
C VAL A 158 28.24 -16.22 11.19
N GLU A 159 27.82 -15.38 12.13
CA GLU A 159 27.49 -15.76 13.50
C GLU A 159 25.97 -15.91 13.61
N MET A 160 25.47 -17.08 14.02
CA MET A 160 24.04 -17.31 14.21
C MET A 160 23.56 -16.64 15.49
N GLY A 161 22.39 -16.00 15.43
CA GLY A 161 21.75 -15.30 16.53
C GLY A 161 20.50 -16.00 17.06
N SER A 162 19.58 -15.22 17.62
CA SER A 162 18.30 -15.69 18.15
C SER A 162 17.37 -16.22 17.05
N VAL A 163 16.46 -17.11 17.45
CA VAL A 163 15.41 -17.66 16.60
C VAL A 163 14.05 -17.25 17.16
N ASN A 164 13.20 -16.69 16.31
CA ASN A 164 11.84 -16.30 16.65
C ASN A 164 10.85 -17.19 15.88
N VAL A 165 10.07 -18.00 16.59
CA VAL A 165 9.04 -18.85 15.98
C VAL A 165 7.75 -18.05 15.86
N GLY A 166 7.40 -17.65 14.63
CA GLY A 166 6.14 -16.99 14.32
C GLY A 166 5.02 -17.99 13.97
N PRO A 167 3.80 -17.52 13.68
CA PRO A 167 2.67 -18.39 13.33
C PRO A 167 2.88 -19.20 12.04
N THR A 168 3.45 -18.58 11.02
CA THR A 168 3.60 -19.19 9.68
C THR A 168 5.05 -19.50 9.32
N VAL A 169 5.98 -18.69 9.80
CA VAL A 169 7.42 -18.78 9.52
C VAL A 169 8.21 -18.67 10.82
N THR A 170 9.41 -19.24 10.81
CA THR A 170 10.42 -19.05 11.85
C THR A 170 11.53 -18.17 11.30
N GLN A 171 11.84 -17.09 12.01
CA GLN A 171 12.89 -16.15 11.64
C GLN A 171 14.19 -16.50 12.38
N TYR A 172 15.21 -16.91 11.63
CA TYR A 172 16.56 -17.16 12.11
C TYR A 172 17.39 -15.89 11.89
N THR A 173 17.93 -15.31 12.96
CA THR A 173 18.79 -14.14 12.84
C THR A 173 20.26 -14.54 12.70
N LEU A 174 21.04 -13.76 11.97
CA LEU A 174 22.48 -13.93 11.85
C LEU A 174 23.19 -12.59 11.70
N LYS A 175 24.46 -12.57 12.07
CA LYS A 175 25.37 -11.44 11.89
C LYS A 175 26.46 -11.83 10.90
N PRO A 176 26.54 -11.19 9.73
CA PRO A 176 27.61 -11.47 8.78
C PRO A 176 28.94 -10.85 9.25
N ALA A 177 30.05 -11.49 8.91
CA ALA A 177 31.39 -10.96 9.16
C ALA A 177 31.62 -9.62 8.47
N GLU A 178 32.56 -8.83 8.96
CA GLU A 178 32.92 -7.54 8.37
C GLU A 178 33.38 -7.71 6.91
N GLY A 179 32.91 -6.83 6.03
CA GLY A 179 33.24 -6.85 4.60
C GLY A 179 32.36 -7.77 3.75
N VAL A 180 31.49 -8.60 4.34
CA VAL A 180 30.49 -9.38 3.60
C VAL A 180 29.43 -8.45 3.01
N LYS A 181 29.21 -8.55 1.70
CA LYS A 181 28.15 -7.80 1.01
C LYS A 181 26.80 -8.45 1.29
N LEU A 182 25.81 -7.68 1.73
CA LEU A 182 24.44 -8.18 1.96
C LEU A 182 23.83 -8.83 0.71
N VAL A 183 24.15 -8.31 -0.48
CA VAL A 183 23.71 -8.85 -1.77
C VAL A 183 24.13 -10.32 -1.93
N SER A 184 25.32 -10.68 -1.45
CA SER A 184 25.83 -12.06 -1.51
C SER A 184 24.99 -13.02 -0.67
N ILE A 185 24.42 -12.57 0.45
CA ILE A 185 23.55 -13.37 1.29
C ILE A 185 22.16 -13.48 0.64
N THR A 186 21.59 -12.35 0.20
CA THR A 186 20.27 -12.34 -0.43
C THR A 186 20.22 -13.16 -1.72
N ALA A 187 21.34 -13.28 -2.45
CA ALA A 187 21.44 -14.07 -3.66
C ALA A 187 21.34 -15.59 -3.42
N LEU A 188 21.66 -16.07 -2.21
CA LEU A 188 21.65 -17.49 -1.84
C LEU A 188 20.28 -18.00 -1.36
N SER A 189 19.20 -17.23 -1.59
CA SER A 189 17.85 -17.61 -1.17
C SER A 189 17.42 -18.99 -1.70
N ASN A 190 17.77 -19.32 -2.95
CA ASN A 190 17.43 -20.62 -3.55
C ASN A 190 18.31 -21.76 -3.01
N ASP A 191 19.59 -21.51 -2.78
CA ASP A 191 20.52 -22.49 -2.21
C ASP A 191 20.14 -22.83 -0.76
N LEU A 192 19.77 -21.82 0.03
CA LEU A 192 19.22 -22.01 1.37
C LEU A 192 17.90 -22.78 1.32
N ALA A 193 17.02 -22.49 0.36
CA ALA A 193 15.76 -23.21 0.18
C ALA A 193 16.00 -24.70 -0.09
N LEU A 194 17.00 -25.02 -0.92
CA LEU A 194 17.41 -26.38 -1.20
C LEU A 194 18.00 -27.08 0.04
N ALA A 195 18.91 -26.42 0.76
CA ALA A 195 19.57 -26.99 1.94
C ALA A 195 18.60 -27.26 3.10
N LEU A 196 17.61 -26.40 3.28
CA LEU A 196 16.58 -26.52 4.31
C LEU A 196 15.39 -27.37 3.87
N ALA A 197 15.31 -27.75 2.58
CA ALA A 197 14.15 -28.39 1.96
C ALA A 197 12.85 -27.60 2.22
N ALA A 198 12.93 -26.27 2.16
CA ALA A 198 11.85 -25.35 2.48
C ALA A 198 11.75 -24.26 1.41
N HIS A 199 10.56 -24.07 0.84
CA HIS A 199 10.31 -23.03 -0.16
C HIS A 199 8.90 -22.44 0.03
N PRO A 200 8.71 -21.12 -0.07
CA PRO A 200 9.74 -20.09 -0.30
C PRO A 200 10.50 -19.70 0.98
N ILE A 201 11.74 -19.24 0.82
CA ILE A 201 12.52 -18.57 1.89
C ILE A 201 12.56 -17.07 1.61
N ARG A 202 12.44 -16.25 2.65
CA ARG A 202 12.62 -14.80 2.58
C ARG A 202 13.85 -14.38 3.39
N ILE A 203 14.70 -13.55 2.80
CA ILE A 203 15.87 -12.99 3.47
C ILE A 203 15.65 -11.49 3.67
N GLU A 204 15.64 -11.05 4.92
CA GLU A 204 15.51 -9.66 5.33
C GLU A 204 16.88 -9.12 5.77
N ALA A 205 17.48 -8.24 4.97
CA ALA A 205 18.83 -7.74 5.18
C ALA A 205 18.91 -6.22 4.93
N PRO A 206 19.17 -5.37 5.95
CA PRO A 206 19.16 -5.66 7.39
C PRO A 206 17.74 -5.72 7.97
N ILE A 207 17.58 -6.35 9.14
CA ILE A 207 16.35 -6.25 9.94
C ILE A 207 16.17 -4.79 10.40
N PRO A 208 15.02 -4.14 10.18
CA PRO A 208 14.80 -2.76 10.59
C PRO A 208 15.11 -2.52 12.08
N GLY A 209 16.01 -1.58 12.35
CA GLY A 209 16.45 -1.24 13.71
C GLY A 209 17.47 -2.18 14.33
N GLN A 210 17.98 -3.18 13.60
CA GLN A 210 19.00 -4.12 14.08
C GLN A 210 20.13 -4.31 13.05
N ALA A 211 21.35 -4.53 13.52
CA ALA A 211 22.50 -4.84 12.67
C ALA A 211 22.59 -6.36 12.36
N LEU A 212 21.46 -6.97 12.01
CA LEU A 212 21.30 -8.41 11.78
C LEU A 212 20.60 -8.66 10.44
N VAL A 213 20.77 -9.88 9.92
CA VAL A 213 20.03 -10.42 8.78
C VAL A 213 19.05 -11.48 9.30
N GLY A 214 17.81 -11.46 8.83
CA GLY A 214 16.79 -12.46 9.13
C GLY A 214 16.58 -13.40 7.96
N ILE A 215 16.59 -14.71 8.21
CA ILE A 215 16.17 -15.74 7.26
C ILE A 215 14.86 -16.33 7.78
N GLU A 216 13.78 -16.10 7.04
CA GLU A 216 12.45 -16.63 7.34
C GLU A 216 12.26 -17.97 6.62
N VAL A 217 12.04 -19.01 7.41
CA VAL A 217 11.82 -20.38 6.94
C VAL A 217 10.38 -20.79 7.28
N PRO A 218 9.59 -21.32 6.33
CA PRO A 218 8.26 -21.85 6.62
C PRO A 218 8.26 -22.88 7.75
N ASN A 219 7.26 -22.79 8.63
CA ASN A 219 7.08 -23.77 9.71
C ASN A 219 6.61 -25.12 9.17
N LYS A 220 6.88 -26.21 9.91
CA LYS A 220 6.32 -27.54 9.61
C LYS A 220 4.81 -27.59 9.86
N THR A 221 4.37 -26.93 10.92
CA THR A 221 2.96 -26.72 11.25
C THR A 221 2.72 -25.22 11.41
N VAL A 222 1.74 -24.70 10.66
CA VAL A 222 1.35 -23.29 10.74
C VAL A 222 0.21 -23.13 11.74
N ALA A 223 0.25 -22.04 12.49
CA ALA A 223 -0.82 -21.64 13.40
C ALA A 223 -1.77 -20.66 12.71
N THR A 224 -3.07 -20.93 12.77
CA THR A 224 -4.10 -20.03 12.25
C THR A 224 -4.25 -18.83 13.18
N VAL A 225 -4.09 -17.62 12.63
CA VAL A 225 -4.33 -16.37 13.38
C VAL A 225 -5.82 -16.04 13.34
N ALA A 226 -6.51 -16.24 14.46
CA ALA A 226 -7.94 -16.03 14.57
C ALA A 226 -8.29 -14.54 14.78
N LEU A 227 -9.37 -14.05 14.17
CA LEU A 227 -9.84 -12.69 14.43
C LEU A 227 -10.17 -12.46 15.91
N ARG A 228 -10.74 -13.47 16.59
CA ARG A 228 -11.06 -13.39 18.03
C ARG A 228 -9.84 -13.02 18.85
N GLU A 229 -8.73 -13.72 18.62
CA GLU A 229 -7.46 -13.47 19.31
C GLU A 229 -6.97 -12.05 19.05
N MET A 230 -7.06 -11.59 17.80
CA MET A 230 -6.66 -10.24 17.44
C MET A 230 -7.50 -9.17 18.15
N LEU A 231 -8.82 -9.34 18.24
CA LEU A 231 -9.72 -8.40 18.91
C LEU A 231 -9.58 -8.43 20.44
N THR A 232 -9.15 -9.55 21.03
CA THR A 232 -8.90 -9.66 22.47
C THR A 232 -7.50 -9.24 22.89
N SER A 233 -6.59 -9.03 21.93
CA SER A 233 -5.21 -8.59 22.14
C SER A 233 -5.11 -7.26 22.90
N THR A 234 -3.99 -7.06 23.58
CA THR A 234 -3.72 -5.82 24.31
C THR A 234 -3.62 -4.62 23.39
N GLU A 235 -3.05 -4.82 22.20
CA GLU A 235 -2.83 -3.85 21.15
C GLU A 235 -4.17 -3.33 20.59
N PHE A 236 -5.13 -4.23 20.37
CA PHE A 236 -6.46 -3.84 19.90
C PHE A 236 -7.32 -3.23 21.01
N LYS A 237 -7.24 -3.74 22.24
CA LYS A 237 -7.98 -3.19 23.39
C LYS A 237 -7.50 -1.80 23.79
N SER A 238 -6.21 -1.51 23.63
CA SER A 238 -5.60 -0.20 23.93
C SER A 238 -5.69 0.81 22.78
N ARG A 239 -6.47 0.50 21.73
CA ARG A 239 -6.69 1.39 20.58
C ARG A 239 -7.20 2.76 21.01
N ARG A 240 -6.74 3.80 20.29
CA ARG A 240 -7.17 5.19 20.52
C ARG A 240 -8.30 5.65 19.59
N SER A 241 -8.57 4.87 18.55
CA SER A 241 -9.52 5.18 17.47
C SER A 241 -10.43 3.98 17.27
N ASN A 242 -11.74 4.22 17.11
CA ASN A 242 -12.69 3.17 16.72
C ASN A 242 -12.53 2.76 15.24
N LEU A 243 -11.71 3.47 14.46
CA LEU A 243 -11.31 3.05 13.11
C LEU A 243 -10.06 2.16 13.09
N THR A 244 -9.64 1.68 14.27
CA THR A 244 -8.56 0.68 14.36
C THR A 244 -9.07 -0.70 13.95
N VAL A 245 -8.32 -1.36 13.08
CA VAL A 245 -8.63 -2.69 12.54
C VAL A 245 -7.52 -3.68 12.85
N ALA A 246 -7.90 -4.94 13.06
CA ALA A 246 -6.95 -6.04 13.19
C ALA A 246 -6.38 -6.41 11.81
N ILE A 247 -5.06 -6.52 11.71
CA ILE A 247 -4.38 -6.96 10.48
C ILE A 247 -3.96 -8.43 10.58
N GLY A 248 -3.31 -8.80 11.68
CA GLY A 248 -2.81 -10.16 11.90
C GLY A 248 -1.63 -10.16 12.86
N LYS A 249 -0.77 -11.17 12.79
CA LYS A 249 0.45 -11.25 13.60
C LYS A 249 1.70 -11.02 12.75
N ASP A 250 2.73 -10.43 13.35
CA ASP A 250 4.04 -10.33 12.74
C ASP A 250 4.82 -11.67 12.80
N VAL A 251 6.04 -11.69 12.24
CA VAL A 251 6.92 -12.86 12.24
C VAL A 251 7.37 -13.29 13.64
N ALA A 252 7.23 -12.42 14.65
CA ALA A 252 7.50 -12.72 16.05
C ALA A 252 6.22 -13.11 16.83
N GLY A 253 5.07 -13.21 16.14
CA GLY A 253 3.78 -13.57 16.74
C GLY A 253 3.06 -12.43 17.47
N ARG A 254 3.56 -11.19 17.41
CA ARG A 254 2.93 -10.04 18.05
C ARG A 254 1.73 -9.56 17.25
N SER A 255 0.69 -9.12 17.94
CA SER A 255 -0.55 -8.64 17.29
C SER A 255 -0.30 -7.30 16.62
N VAL A 256 -0.63 -7.22 15.33
CA VAL A 256 -0.53 -6.02 14.50
C VAL A 256 -1.93 -5.46 14.24
N VAL A 257 -2.10 -4.19 14.59
CA VAL A 257 -3.32 -3.41 14.37
C VAL A 257 -2.99 -2.14 13.60
N ALA A 258 -3.98 -1.62 12.87
CA ALA A 258 -3.83 -0.47 11.98
C ALA A 258 -4.97 0.53 12.20
N ASP A 259 -4.69 1.83 12.22
CA ASP A 259 -5.72 2.88 12.33
C ASP A 259 -6.01 3.47 10.95
N ILE A 260 -7.23 3.25 10.45
CA ILE A 260 -7.65 3.75 9.12
C ILE A 260 -7.67 5.29 9.11
N ASP A 261 -7.93 5.96 10.24
CA ASP A 261 -7.94 7.43 10.28
C ASP A 261 -6.55 8.01 9.97
N ARG A 262 -5.48 7.30 10.36
CA ARG A 262 -4.09 7.67 10.07
C ARG A 262 -3.64 7.27 8.67
N MET A 263 -4.33 6.31 8.06
CA MET A 263 -4.11 5.82 6.70
C MET A 263 -5.42 5.99 5.91
N PRO A 264 -5.78 7.24 5.56
CA PRO A 264 -7.16 7.58 5.18
C PRO A 264 -7.65 6.82 3.93
N HIS A 265 -6.72 6.26 3.15
CA HIS A 265 -6.99 5.34 2.06
C HIS A 265 -6.03 4.14 2.14
N LEU A 266 -6.55 2.95 1.84
CA LEU A 266 -5.81 1.69 1.87
C LEU A 266 -5.99 0.96 0.54
N LEU A 267 -4.89 0.48 -0.04
CA LEU A 267 -4.88 -0.41 -1.20
C LEU A 267 -4.53 -1.82 -0.74
N ILE A 268 -5.37 -2.80 -1.09
CA ILE A 268 -5.14 -4.22 -0.81
C ILE A 268 -4.99 -4.95 -2.14
N ALA A 269 -3.87 -5.63 -2.34
CA ALA A 269 -3.58 -6.41 -3.54
C ALA A 269 -3.13 -7.82 -3.18
N GLY A 270 -3.56 -8.80 -3.96
CA GLY A 270 -3.23 -10.20 -3.78
C GLY A 270 -3.85 -11.03 -4.90
N ALA A 271 -3.17 -12.12 -5.28
CA ALA A 271 -3.74 -13.06 -6.25
C ALA A 271 -4.90 -13.84 -5.61
N THR A 272 -5.72 -14.48 -6.45
CA THR A 272 -6.80 -15.35 -5.97
C THR A 272 -6.25 -16.41 -5.02
N GLY A 273 -6.89 -16.58 -3.87
CA GLY A 273 -6.48 -17.56 -2.85
C GLY A 273 -5.38 -17.10 -1.90
N THR A 274 -4.81 -15.90 -2.05
CA THR A 274 -3.79 -15.39 -1.11
C THR A 274 -4.38 -14.70 0.14
N GLY A 275 -5.71 -14.72 0.29
CA GLY A 275 -6.39 -14.18 1.47
C GLY A 275 -6.87 -12.73 1.37
N LYS A 276 -6.94 -12.12 0.17
CA LYS A 276 -7.48 -10.75 -0.04
C LYS A 276 -8.88 -10.60 0.57
N SER A 277 -9.82 -11.47 0.19
CA SER A 277 -11.20 -11.44 0.68
C SER A 277 -11.28 -11.63 2.19
N VAL A 278 -10.46 -12.54 2.74
CA VAL A 278 -10.38 -12.79 4.19
C VAL A 278 -9.89 -11.54 4.94
N CYS A 279 -8.88 -10.84 4.40
CA CYS A 279 -8.39 -9.58 4.96
C CYS A 279 -9.48 -8.49 4.97
N ILE A 280 -10.19 -8.31 3.85
CA ILE A 280 -11.31 -7.34 3.76
C ILE A 280 -12.39 -7.66 4.80
N ASN A 281 -12.78 -8.92 4.93
CA ASN A 281 -13.74 -9.35 5.95
C ASN A 281 -13.23 -9.09 7.38
N GLY A 282 -11.94 -9.36 7.65
CA GLY A 282 -11.30 -9.04 8.93
C GLY A 282 -11.35 -7.55 9.28
N ILE A 283 -11.14 -6.68 8.30
CA ILE A 283 -11.25 -5.23 8.44
C ILE A 283 -12.70 -4.83 8.75
N ILE A 284 -13.68 -5.30 7.96
CA ILE A 284 -15.10 -4.99 8.16
C ILE A 284 -15.55 -5.43 9.55
N LEU A 285 -15.26 -6.68 9.93
CA LEU A 285 -15.64 -7.23 11.23
C LEU A 285 -14.97 -6.47 12.38
N SER A 286 -13.68 -6.11 12.26
CA SER A 286 -13.01 -5.30 13.28
C SER A 286 -13.75 -3.97 13.55
N LEU A 287 -14.27 -3.35 12.50
CA LEU A 287 -15.01 -2.10 12.60
C LEU A 287 -16.43 -2.31 13.17
N LEU A 288 -17.11 -3.40 12.80
CA LEU A 288 -18.43 -3.74 13.33
C LEU A 288 -18.40 -4.06 14.84
N TYR A 289 -17.33 -4.67 15.34
CA TYR A 289 -17.16 -4.92 16.78
C TYR A 289 -16.89 -3.64 17.60
N THR A 290 -16.48 -2.56 16.94
CA THR A 290 -16.01 -1.35 17.63
C THR A 290 -16.96 -0.16 17.48
N ASN A 291 -17.68 -0.06 16.37
CA ASN A 291 -18.54 1.07 16.04
C ASN A 291 -20.02 0.69 16.04
N SER A 292 -20.88 1.65 16.36
CA SER A 292 -22.32 1.58 16.09
C SER A 292 -22.65 2.04 14.67
N ALA A 293 -23.86 1.74 14.20
CA ALA A 293 -24.33 2.18 12.88
C ALA A 293 -24.49 3.72 12.79
N ASP A 294 -24.51 4.41 13.93
CA ASP A 294 -24.58 5.88 14.00
C ASP A 294 -23.20 6.54 13.91
N GLU A 295 -22.15 5.79 14.21
CA GLU A 295 -20.75 6.25 14.18
C GLU A 295 -20.04 5.87 12.87
N LEU A 296 -20.44 4.76 12.24
CA LEU A 296 -19.81 4.24 11.04
C LEU A 296 -20.85 3.78 10.03
N LYS A 297 -20.62 4.14 8.77
CA LYS A 297 -21.38 3.69 7.62
C LYS A 297 -20.47 3.14 6.53
N PHE A 298 -20.99 2.20 5.75
CA PHE A 298 -20.28 1.59 4.63
C PHE A 298 -20.96 1.88 3.29
N ILE A 299 -20.13 2.01 2.26
CA ILE A 299 -20.52 1.81 0.86
C ILE A 299 -19.65 0.66 0.37
N ILE A 300 -20.28 -0.44 -0.06
CA ILE A 300 -19.58 -1.64 -0.49
C ILE A 300 -19.85 -1.85 -1.98
N VAL A 301 -18.77 -2.09 -2.73
CA VAL A 301 -18.77 -2.40 -4.16
C VAL A 301 -18.16 -3.79 -4.35
N ASP A 302 -18.98 -4.71 -4.84
CA ASP A 302 -18.61 -6.10 -5.16
C ASP A 302 -19.15 -6.44 -6.56
N PRO A 303 -18.37 -6.16 -7.62
CA PRO A 303 -18.81 -6.38 -9.00
C PRO A 303 -19.04 -7.88 -9.30
N LYS A 304 -18.36 -8.78 -8.58
CA LYS A 304 -18.41 -10.23 -8.81
C LYS A 304 -19.52 -10.94 -8.03
N ARG A 305 -20.11 -10.28 -7.03
CA ARG A 305 -21.19 -10.82 -6.15
C ARG A 305 -20.78 -12.09 -5.39
N VAL A 306 -19.51 -12.21 -5.05
CA VAL A 306 -18.99 -13.44 -4.44
C VAL A 306 -18.84 -13.27 -2.94
N GLU A 307 -18.14 -12.22 -2.51
CA GLU A 307 -17.58 -12.15 -1.17
C GLU A 307 -18.43 -11.27 -0.25
N LEU A 308 -18.83 -10.08 -0.73
CA LEU A 308 -19.37 -9.03 0.12
C LEU A 308 -20.90 -8.86 -0.01
N ALA A 309 -21.54 -9.56 -0.94
CA ALA A 309 -22.99 -9.58 -1.08
C ALA A 309 -23.71 -10.07 0.20
N SER A 310 -23.03 -10.86 1.04
CA SER A 310 -23.50 -11.34 2.34
C SER A 310 -23.76 -10.23 3.36
N TYR A 311 -23.15 -9.05 3.18
CA TYR A 311 -23.36 -7.89 4.04
C TYR A 311 -24.64 -7.09 3.73
N ASN A 312 -25.42 -7.48 2.71
CA ASN A 312 -26.69 -6.81 2.45
C ASN A 312 -27.59 -6.79 3.69
N ASP A 313 -28.42 -5.75 3.77
CA ASP A 313 -29.38 -5.51 4.86
C ASP A 313 -28.79 -5.17 6.23
N MET A 314 -27.46 -5.10 6.38
CA MET A 314 -26.87 -4.58 7.63
C MET A 314 -27.19 -3.08 7.82
N PRO A 315 -27.43 -2.61 9.07
CA PRO A 315 -27.83 -1.22 9.35
C PRO A 315 -26.73 -0.18 9.07
N TYR A 316 -25.50 -0.64 8.83
CA TYR A 316 -24.33 0.18 8.51
C TYR A 316 -24.26 0.58 7.04
N LEU A 317 -24.99 -0.08 6.14
CA LEU A 317 -24.95 0.23 4.71
C LEU A 317 -25.74 1.51 4.39
N LEU A 318 -25.10 2.44 3.66
CA LEU A 318 -25.82 3.60 3.09
C LEU A 318 -26.68 3.20 1.91
N THR A 319 -26.24 2.22 1.13
CA THR A 319 -26.90 1.67 -0.05
C THR A 319 -26.72 0.15 -0.03
N PRO A 320 -27.63 -0.64 -0.65
CA PRO A 320 -27.34 -2.04 -0.94
C PRO A 320 -25.98 -2.21 -1.62
N VAL A 321 -25.36 -3.38 -1.43
CA VAL A 321 -24.07 -3.71 -2.04
C VAL A 321 -24.14 -3.47 -3.54
N ILE A 322 -23.24 -2.62 -4.03
CA ILE A 322 -23.21 -2.19 -5.42
C ILE A 322 -22.53 -3.26 -6.24
N THR A 323 -23.15 -3.66 -7.35
CA THR A 323 -22.63 -4.72 -8.23
C THR A 323 -22.41 -4.25 -9.67
N ASP A 324 -22.88 -3.04 -10.01
CA ASP A 324 -22.77 -2.50 -11.36
C ASP A 324 -21.92 -1.23 -11.37
N VAL A 325 -21.05 -1.12 -12.39
CA VAL A 325 -20.11 -0.01 -12.57
C VAL A 325 -20.80 1.37 -12.61
N PRO A 326 -21.95 1.55 -13.29
CA PRO A 326 -22.63 2.85 -13.29
C PRO A 326 -23.05 3.32 -11.89
N LYS A 327 -23.58 2.43 -11.04
CA LYS A 327 -23.89 2.78 -9.64
C LYS A 327 -22.64 3.03 -8.81
N THR A 328 -21.53 2.33 -9.07
CA THR A 328 -20.23 2.61 -8.42
C THR A 328 -19.79 4.05 -8.68
N ILE A 329 -19.86 4.50 -9.94
CA ILE A 329 -19.55 5.88 -10.32
C ILE A 329 -20.45 6.88 -9.59
N ASN A 330 -21.75 6.58 -9.47
CA ASN A 330 -22.68 7.43 -8.71
C ASN A 330 -22.32 7.49 -7.23
N ALA A 331 -21.89 6.37 -6.65
CA ALA A 331 -21.56 6.31 -5.23
C ALA A 331 -20.33 7.14 -4.94
N LEU A 332 -19.31 7.06 -5.80
CA LEU A 332 -18.13 7.91 -5.69
C LEU A 332 -18.47 9.39 -5.88
N LYS A 333 -19.32 9.74 -6.85
CA LYS A 333 -19.81 11.13 -7.02
C LYS A 333 -20.56 11.62 -5.78
N TRP A 334 -21.39 10.76 -5.18
CA TRP A 334 -22.09 11.09 -3.95
C TRP A 334 -21.12 11.30 -2.78
N VAL A 335 -20.10 10.45 -2.63
CA VAL A 335 -19.06 10.59 -1.60
C VAL A 335 -18.33 11.93 -1.73
N VAL A 336 -18.01 12.36 -2.97
CA VAL A 336 -17.41 13.69 -3.20
C VAL A 336 -18.37 14.81 -2.76
N GLY A 337 -19.65 14.73 -3.13
CA GLY A 337 -20.65 15.71 -2.69
C GLY A 337 -20.84 15.74 -1.16
N GLU A 338 -20.81 14.59 -0.50
CA GLU A 338 -20.88 14.47 0.96
C GLU A 338 -19.62 15.04 1.63
N MET A 339 -18.44 14.84 1.03
CA MET A 339 -17.20 15.47 1.48
C MET A 339 -17.30 17.00 1.44
N ASP A 340 -17.78 17.57 0.32
CA ASP A 340 -17.95 19.02 0.18
C ASP A 340 -18.96 19.59 1.19
N ARG A 341 -20.09 18.89 1.39
CA ARG A 341 -21.08 19.23 2.42
C ARG A 341 -20.45 19.24 3.80
N ARG A 342 -19.66 18.21 4.14
CA ARG A 342 -18.97 18.12 5.44
C ARG A 342 -17.97 19.25 5.63
N TYR A 343 -17.20 19.63 4.60
CA TYR A 343 -16.30 20.77 4.70
C TYR A 343 -17.04 22.07 5.04
N GLN A 344 -18.21 22.32 4.44
CA GLN A 344 -19.02 23.50 4.77
C GLN A 344 -19.50 23.47 6.23
N VAL A 345 -20.01 22.33 6.70
CA VAL A 345 -20.48 22.15 8.08
C VAL A 345 -19.34 22.33 9.08
N LEU A 346 -18.19 21.71 8.82
CA LEU A 346 -16.99 21.82 9.66
C LEU A 346 -16.49 23.26 9.72
N SER A 347 -16.44 23.96 8.58
CA SER A 347 -16.01 25.35 8.50
C SER A 347 -16.97 26.28 9.25
N ALA A 348 -18.28 26.08 9.12
CA ALA A 348 -19.28 26.87 9.86
C ALA A 348 -19.20 26.65 11.37
N ALA A 349 -18.85 25.43 11.80
CA ALA A 349 -18.65 25.08 13.21
C ALA A 349 -17.24 25.43 13.74
N GLY A 350 -16.32 25.95 12.91
CA GLY A 350 -14.94 26.24 13.29
C GLY A 350 -14.11 25.00 13.66
N LYS A 351 -14.43 23.83 13.06
CA LYS A 351 -13.79 22.54 13.37
C LYS A 351 -12.87 22.11 12.24
N ARG A 352 -11.72 21.52 12.60
CA ARG A 352 -10.70 21.08 11.62
C ARG A 352 -10.92 19.67 11.07
N ASN A 353 -11.64 18.81 11.81
CA ASN A 353 -11.88 17.42 11.43
C ASN A 353 -13.17 16.89 12.03
N LEU A 354 -13.59 15.70 11.58
CA LEU A 354 -14.83 15.06 11.98
C LEU A 354 -14.87 14.72 13.47
N ALA A 355 -13.76 14.22 14.02
CA ALA A 355 -13.65 13.89 15.44
C ALA A 355 -13.90 15.11 16.33
N ALA A 356 -13.24 16.25 16.05
CA ALA A 356 -13.40 17.50 16.80
C ALA A 356 -14.81 18.12 16.65
N TYR A 357 -15.48 17.86 15.54
CA TYR A 357 -16.87 18.24 15.34
C TYR A 357 -17.81 17.38 16.18
N ASN A 358 -17.70 16.06 16.07
CA ASN A 358 -18.58 15.11 16.77
C ASN A 358 -18.49 15.23 18.30
N GLN A 359 -17.39 15.70 18.86
CA GLN A 359 -17.24 15.92 20.32
C GLN A 359 -18.20 16.98 20.88
N THR A 360 -18.62 17.96 20.08
CA THR A 360 -19.44 19.09 20.55
C THR A 360 -20.74 19.25 19.78
N ALA A 361 -20.97 18.44 18.74
CA ALA A 361 -22.13 18.55 17.87
C ALA A 361 -23.34 17.85 18.49
N THR A 362 -24.51 18.51 18.43
CA THR A 362 -25.79 17.90 18.77
C THR A 362 -26.17 16.80 17.77
N GLU A 363 -25.82 17.00 16.50
CA GLU A 363 -25.98 16.00 15.44
C GLU A 363 -24.59 15.58 14.94
N THR A 364 -24.18 14.38 15.32
CA THR A 364 -22.92 13.78 14.89
C THR A 364 -23.02 13.30 13.44
N MET A 365 -21.88 13.25 12.77
CA MET A 365 -21.74 12.71 11.42
C MET A 365 -20.91 11.42 11.47
N PRO A 366 -21.41 10.30 10.92
CA PRO A 366 -20.67 9.04 10.94
C PRO A 366 -19.45 9.10 10.04
N TYR A 367 -18.42 8.31 10.36
CA TYR A 367 -17.40 7.96 9.38
C TYR A 367 -18.04 7.18 8.22
N ILE A 368 -17.54 7.36 7.01
CA ILE A 368 -17.98 6.62 5.83
C ILE A 368 -16.77 5.88 5.29
N LEU A 369 -16.81 4.55 5.28
CA LEU A 369 -15.80 3.73 4.65
C LEU A 369 -16.35 3.18 3.32
N VAL A 370 -15.64 3.50 2.23
CA VAL A 370 -15.93 2.98 0.90
C VAL A 370 -15.01 1.80 0.65
N ILE A 371 -15.59 0.62 0.41
CA ILE A 371 -14.85 -0.63 0.16
C ILE A 371 -15.15 -1.06 -1.27
N ILE A 372 -14.10 -1.25 -2.05
CA ILE A 372 -14.15 -1.73 -3.44
C ILE A 372 -13.32 -3.01 -3.46
N ASP A 373 -13.96 -4.18 -3.61
CA ASP A 373 -13.26 -5.47 -3.58
C ASP A 373 -12.33 -5.63 -4.80
N GLU A 374 -12.88 -5.46 -6.00
CA GLU A 374 -12.14 -5.54 -7.25
C GLU A 374 -12.17 -4.18 -7.95
N LEU A 375 -11.07 -3.42 -7.84
CA LEU A 375 -10.94 -2.12 -8.48
C LEU A 375 -10.62 -2.23 -9.98
N ALA A 376 -10.09 -3.37 -10.42
CA ALA A 376 -9.71 -3.59 -11.81
C ALA A 376 -10.91 -3.80 -12.76
N ASP A 377 -12.05 -4.21 -12.20
CA ASP A 377 -13.34 -4.32 -12.90
C ASP A 377 -14.09 -2.98 -12.86
#